data_AF-A0A838DYE2-F1
#
_entry.id   AF-A0A838DYE2-F1
#
_cell.length_a   1.000
_cell.length_b   1.000
_cell.length_c   1.000
_cell.angle_alpha   90.00
_cell.angle_beta   90.00
_cell.angle_gamma   90.00
#
_symmetry.space_group_name_H-M   'P 1'
#
loop_
_entity.id
_entity.type
_entity.pdbx_description
1 polymer ?
#
loop_
_entity_poly.entity_id
_entity_poly.type
_entity_poly.pdbx_seq_one_letter_code
_entity_poly.pdbx_strand_id
1 'polypeptide(L)'
;HGTKGQGRVGPKLNGNPAVNKLSDSDLIRIISGGIYNTDTNQLDKPLMPAWSEHYGGPLTDNDIQYLFTLIRSSDPAYLAKNGYASGNGFTQVPDLIQQANPSTYQTAVAGEGAGQFGKPTDMTGKNAVTVNIIPTPAGANCQPACYDPINIKVKVGTTITWVNKDTQAHTVTAIQGTDLNNKKIATNVFDSGLGTPMKTNATYTYKVTMAAYNLNKDHTVVYYCQYHPGMVALLTIVP
;
A
#
# COMPACT_ATOMS: atom_id res chain seq x y z
N HIS A 1 -7.73 -5.98 -1.84
CA HIS A 1 -7.77 -7.08 -2.82
C HIS A 1 -7.63 -6.63 -4.28
N GLY A 2 -7.27 -5.37 -4.53
CA GLY A 2 -7.25 -4.77 -5.88
C GLY A 2 -8.60 -4.19 -6.31
N THR A 3 -8.58 -3.29 -7.27
CA THR A 3 -9.72 -2.58 -7.87
C THR A 3 -10.70 -3.54 -8.53
N LYS A 4 -10.22 -4.70 -9.01
CA LYS A 4 -11.04 -5.76 -9.64
C LYS A 4 -11.21 -6.99 -8.76
N GLY A 5 -10.86 -6.91 -7.48
CA GLY A 5 -10.93 -8.05 -6.55
C GLY A 5 -10.02 -9.22 -6.94
N GLN A 6 -8.95 -8.97 -7.69
CA GLN A 6 -8.05 -10.00 -8.26
C GLN A 6 -7.17 -10.71 -7.22
N GLY A 7 -7.14 -10.21 -5.98
CA GLY A 7 -6.26 -10.73 -4.92
C GLY A 7 -4.89 -10.07 -4.95
N ARG A 8 -4.24 -10.03 -3.78
CA ARG A 8 -2.86 -9.52 -3.57
C ARG A 8 -2.26 -10.25 -2.37
N VAL A 9 -2.05 -9.55 -1.25
CA VAL A 9 -1.70 -10.13 0.06
C VAL A 9 -2.79 -11.10 0.54
N GLY A 10 -4.07 -10.75 0.32
CA GLY A 10 -5.22 -11.62 0.57
C GLY A 10 -5.73 -12.32 -0.70
N PRO A 11 -6.61 -13.33 -0.55
CA PRO A 11 -7.10 -14.14 -1.66
C PRO A 11 -7.84 -13.30 -2.71
N LYS A 12 -7.92 -13.82 -3.93
CA LYS A 12 -8.83 -13.30 -4.96
C LYS A 12 -10.26 -13.32 -4.43
N LEU A 13 -11.02 -12.26 -4.64
CA LEU A 13 -12.44 -12.19 -4.25
C LEU A 13 -13.35 -12.37 -5.45
N ASN A 14 -13.05 -11.70 -6.57
CA ASN A 14 -13.89 -11.68 -7.76
C ASN A 14 -13.99 -13.07 -8.42
N GLY A 15 -15.14 -13.73 -8.28
CA GLY A 15 -15.39 -15.04 -8.87
C GLY A 15 -14.51 -16.15 -8.29
N ASN A 16 -14.12 -16.05 -7.02
CA ASN A 16 -13.33 -17.08 -6.36
C ASN A 16 -14.23 -18.20 -5.80
N PRO A 17 -14.12 -19.45 -6.30
CA PRO A 17 -14.96 -20.55 -5.82
C PRO A 17 -14.83 -20.85 -4.32
N ALA A 18 -13.65 -20.62 -3.72
CA ALA A 18 -13.45 -20.84 -2.29
C ALA A 18 -14.19 -19.79 -1.44
N VAL A 19 -14.20 -18.54 -1.89
CA VAL A 19 -14.96 -17.45 -1.24
C VAL A 19 -16.45 -17.67 -1.42
N ASN A 20 -16.88 -18.07 -2.63
CA ASN A 20 -18.29 -18.31 -2.95
C ASN A 20 -18.92 -19.44 -2.10
N LYS A 21 -18.11 -20.42 -1.69
CA LYS A 21 -18.53 -21.53 -0.80
C LYS A 21 -18.79 -21.10 0.65
N LEU A 22 -18.32 -19.92 1.08
CA LEU A 22 -18.60 -19.43 2.43
C LEU A 22 -20.10 -19.19 2.62
N SER A 23 -20.58 -19.41 3.83
CA SER A 23 -21.93 -18.98 4.22
C SER A 23 -21.99 -17.43 4.26
N ASP A 24 -23.18 -16.85 4.17
CA ASP A 24 -23.34 -15.39 4.29
C ASP A 24 -22.86 -14.90 5.65
N SER A 25 -23.19 -15.63 6.72
CA SER A 25 -22.71 -15.36 8.08
C SER A 25 -21.19 -15.44 8.19
N ASP A 26 -20.54 -16.41 7.55
CA ASP A 26 -19.08 -16.50 7.58
C ASP A 26 -18.44 -15.35 6.83
N LEU A 27 -18.98 -15.00 5.65
CA LEU A 27 -18.44 -13.91 4.85
C LEU A 27 -18.55 -12.58 5.60
N ILE A 28 -19.72 -12.29 6.18
CA ILE A 28 -19.93 -11.09 7.00
C ILE A 28 -19.00 -11.11 8.22
N ARG A 29 -18.92 -12.23 8.96
CA ARG A 29 -18.03 -12.38 10.12
C ARG A 29 -16.57 -12.11 9.76
N ILE A 30 -16.09 -12.66 8.64
CA ILE A 30 -14.72 -12.49 8.15
C ILE A 30 -14.44 -11.03 7.79
N ILE A 31 -15.38 -10.35 7.10
CA ILE A 31 -15.21 -8.94 6.76
C ILE A 31 -15.20 -8.08 8.03
N SER A 32 -16.17 -8.30 8.93
CA SER A 32 -16.33 -7.50 10.14
C SER A 32 -15.17 -7.67 11.11
N GLY A 33 -14.91 -8.90 11.55
CA GLY A 33 -13.96 -9.21 12.62
C GLY A 33 -12.55 -9.59 12.14
N GLY A 34 -12.34 -9.69 10.83
CA GLY A 34 -11.06 -10.10 10.27
C GLY A 34 -10.75 -11.59 10.46
N ILE A 35 -9.48 -11.93 10.27
CA ILE A 35 -8.94 -13.28 10.44
C ILE A 35 -7.67 -13.17 11.26
N TYR A 36 -7.59 -13.90 12.37
CA TYR A 36 -6.40 -13.94 13.23
C TYR A 36 -5.56 -15.19 12.96
N ASN A 37 -4.27 -15.08 13.24
CA ASN A 37 -3.38 -16.23 13.16
C ASN A 37 -3.80 -17.28 14.20
N THR A 38 -3.73 -18.56 13.84
CA THR A 38 -3.99 -19.69 14.74
C THR A 38 -2.72 -20.19 15.45
N ASP A 39 -1.55 -19.65 15.09
CA ASP A 39 -0.30 -19.85 15.83
C ASP A 39 -0.40 -19.18 17.19
N THR A 40 -0.25 -19.97 18.25
CA THR A 40 -0.34 -19.52 19.65
C THR A 40 0.65 -18.41 20.00
N ASN A 41 1.74 -18.25 19.23
CA ASN A 41 2.73 -17.20 19.44
C ASN A 41 2.43 -15.90 18.67
N GLN A 42 1.34 -15.86 17.89
CA GLN A 42 0.98 -14.73 17.02
C GLN A 42 -0.53 -14.42 17.02
N LEU A 43 -1.24 -14.81 18.09
CA LEU A 43 -2.69 -14.59 18.19
C LEU A 43 -3.08 -13.10 18.15
N ASP A 44 -2.14 -12.20 18.44
CA ASP A 44 -2.30 -10.75 18.37
C ASP A 44 -2.12 -10.18 16.94
N LYS A 45 -1.67 -10.99 15.98
CA LYS A 45 -1.40 -10.57 14.60
C LYS A 45 -2.52 -11.01 13.65
N PRO A 46 -3.38 -10.09 13.21
CA PRO A 46 -4.40 -10.43 12.22
C PRO A 46 -3.77 -10.75 10.86
N LEU A 47 -4.18 -11.87 10.26
CA LEU A 47 -3.96 -12.19 8.84
C LEU A 47 -4.80 -11.29 7.93
N MET A 48 -5.98 -10.89 8.41
CA MET A 48 -6.83 -9.86 7.84
C MET A 48 -7.35 -9.00 9.00
N PRO A 49 -7.16 -7.67 8.98
CA PRO A 49 -7.66 -6.81 10.05
C PRO A 49 -9.20 -6.83 10.08
N ALA A 50 -9.75 -6.48 11.23
CA ALA A 50 -11.17 -6.18 11.34
C ALA A 50 -11.51 -4.89 10.58
N TRP A 51 -12.62 -4.89 9.85
CA TRP A 51 -13.07 -3.71 9.11
C TRP A 51 -14.27 -3.03 9.75
N SER A 52 -15.07 -3.74 10.53
CA SER A 52 -16.25 -3.16 11.19
C SER A 52 -15.85 -2.34 12.40
N GLU A 53 -16.54 -1.21 12.61
CA GLU A 53 -16.37 -0.34 13.78
C GLU A 53 -16.61 -1.06 15.11
N HIS A 54 -17.48 -2.07 15.13
CA HIS A 54 -17.72 -2.92 16.31
C HIS A 54 -16.47 -3.68 16.77
N TYR A 55 -15.50 -3.85 15.87
CA TYR A 55 -14.24 -4.54 16.12
C TYR A 55 -13.02 -3.61 15.93
N GLY A 56 -13.23 -2.29 16.00
CA GLY A 56 -12.17 -1.28 15.88
C GLY A 56 -11.73 -0.96 14.45
N GLY A 57 -12.46 -1.44 13.45
CA GLY A 57 -12.28 -1.08 12.04
C GLY A 57 -12.99 0.24 11.68
N PRO A 58 -12.80 0.75 10.45
CA PRO A 58 -13.32 2.06 10.05
C PRO A 58 -14.74 2.03 9.44
N LEU A 59 -15.35 0.86 9.25
CA LEU A 59 -16.55 0.70 8.43
C LEU A 59 -17.81 0.52 9.29
N THR A 60 -18.86 1.23 8.91
CA THR A 60 -20.19 1.08 9.51
C THR A 60 -20.84 -0.24 9.10
N ASP A 61 -21.92 -0.64 9.76
CA ASP A 61 -22.68 -1.84 9.37
C ASP A 61 -23.17 -1.78 7.91
N ASN A 62 -23.56 -0.59 7.42
CA ASN A 62 -23.96 -0.42 6.03
C ASN A 62 -22.81 -0.64 5.06
N ASP A 63 -21.61 -0.13 5.38
CA ASP A 63 -20.42 -0.32 4.55
C ASP A 63 -20.03 -1.81 4.48
N ILE A 64 -20.13 -2.53 5.60
CA ILE A 64 -19.91 -3.97 5.64
C ILE A 64 -20.90 -4.70 4.73
N GLN A 65 -22.18 -4.32 4.75
CA GLN A 65 -23.19 -4.89 3.86
C GLN A 65 -22.93 -4.57 2.38
N TYR A 66 -22.44 -3.37 2.05
CA TYR A 66 -22.02 -3.04 0.70
C TYR A 66 -20.83 -3.89 0.23
N LEU A 67 -19.84 -4.12 1.10
CA LEU A 67 -18.72 -5.01 0.77
C LEU A 67 -19.17 -6.47 0.61
N PHE A 68 -20.05 -6.95 1.48
CA PHE A 68 -20.66 -8.27 1.34
C PHE A 68 -21.38 -8.40 -0.01
N THR A 69 -22.20 -7.41 -0.36
CA THR A 69 -22.95 -7.37 -1.62
C THR A 69 -22.02 -7.34 -2.83
N LEU A 70 -20.95 -6.53 -2.77
CA LEU A 70 -19.91 -6.48 -3.79
C LEU A 70 -19.27 -7.85 -4.01
N ILE A 71 -18.90 -8.55 -2.93
CA ILE A 71 -18.27 -9.87 -3.04
C ILE A 71 -19.27 -10.89 -3.62
N ARG A 72 -20.50 -10.93 -3.11
CA ARG A 72 -21.57 -11.83 -3.59
C ARG A 72 -21.99 -11.56 -5.03
N SER A 73 -21.88 -10.32 -5.50
CA SER A 73 -22.17 -10.00 -6.90
C SER A 73 -21.26 -10.73 -7.89
N SER A 74 -20.12 -11.25 -7.44
CA SER A 74 -19.21 -12.03 -8.29
C SER A 74 -19.51 -13.52 -8.35
N ASP A 75 -20.59 -13.97 -7.68
CA ASP A 75 -21.05 -15.35 -7.66
C ASP A 75 -22.37 -15.50 -8.44
N PRO A 76 -22.32 -15.95 -9.71
CA PRO A 76 -23.53 -16.14 -10.52
C PRO A 76 -24.53 -17.12 -9.90
N ALA A 77 -24.06 -18.13 -9.15
CA ALA A 77 -24.94 -19.10 -8.50
C ALA A 77 -25.71 -18.45 -7.34
N TYR A 78 -25.04 -17.60 -6.55
CA TYR A 78 -25.69 -16.81 -5.51
C TYR A 78 -26.73 -15.84 -6.10
N LEU A 79 -26.38 -15.14 -7.18
CA LEU A 79 -27.31 -14.23 -7.85
C LEU A 79 -28.56 -14.98 -8.35
N ALA A 80 -28.36 -16.09 -9.05
CA ALA A 80 -29.46 -16.91 -9.56
C ALA A 80 -30.34 -17.47 -8.43
N LYS A 81 -29.73 -17.99 -7.36
CA LYS A 81 -30.45 -18.53 -6.19
C LYS A 81 -31.37 -17.50 -5.54
N ASN A 82 -30.95 -16.23 -5.51
CA ASN A 82 -31.68 -15.14 -4.86
C ASN A 82 -32.51 -14.29 -5.82
N GLY A 83 -32.60 -14.67 -7.10
CA GLY A 83 -33.38 -13.93 -8.10
C GLY A 83 -32.81 -12.55 -8.46
N TYR A 84 -31.52 -12.33 -8.23
CA TYR A 84 -30.86 -11.09 -8.60
C TYR A 84 -30.48 -11.08 -10.08
N ALA A 85 -30.48 -9.90 -10.68
CA ALA A 85 -30.01 -9.72 -12.05
C ALA A 85 -28.54 -10.15 -12.19
N SER A 86 -28.20 -10.71 -13.35
CA SER A 86 -26.81 -10.99 -13.69
C SER A 86 -26.00 -9.70 -13.68
N GLY A 87 -24.88 -9.70 -12.98
CA GLY A 87 -23.98 -8.57 -12.87
C GLY A 87 -22.74 -8.97 -12.12
N ASN A 88 -21.72 -8.11 -12.13
CA ASN A 88 -20.54 -8.29 -11.30
C ASN A 88 -20.06 -6.92 -10.86
N GLY A 89 -20.18 -6.64 -9.56
CA GLY A 89 -19.79 -5.37 -8.96
C GLY A 89 -18.30 -5.09 -9.09
N PHE A 90 -17.44 -6.11 -9.17
CA PHE A 90 -16.01 -5.92 -9.46
C PHE A 90 -15.71 -5.51 -10.91
N THR A 91 -16.72 -5.44 -11.77
CA THR A 91 -16.64 -4.82 -13.10
C THR A 91 -17.36 -3.49 -13.09
N GLN A 92 -18.61 -3.47 -12.64
CA GLN A 92 -19.49 -2.31 -12.71
C GLN A 92 -19.02 -1.14 -11.83
N VAL A 93 -18.58 -1.41 -10.60
CA VAL A 93 -18.12 -0.36 -9.68
C VAL A 93 -16.83 0.30 -10.21
N PRO A 94 -15.79 -0.45 -10.64
CA PRO A 94 -14.64 0.14 -11.31
C PRO A 94 -15.00 1.00 -12.53
N ASP A 95 -15.92 0.57 -13.38
CA ASP A 95 -16.33 1.34 -14.56
C ASP A 95 -16.98 2.67 -14.16
N LEU A 96 -17.84 2.67 -13.13
CA LEU A 96 -18.46 3.89 -12.58
C LEU A 96 -17.42 4.82 -11.96
N ILE A 97 -16.48 4.29 -11.18
CA ILE A 97 -15.41 5.08 -10.57
C ILE A 97 -14.49 5.65 -11.64
N GLN A 98 -14.17 4.89 -12.69
CA GLN A 98 -13.34 5.35 -13.80
C GLN A 98 -14.00 6.51 -14.56
N GLN A 99 -15.32 6.48 -14.72
CA GLN A 99 -16.08 7.56 -15.35
C GLN A 99 -16.15 8.81 -14.46
N ALA A 100 -16.41 8.63 -13.17
CA ALA A 100 -16.60 9.74 -12.23
C ALA A 100 -15.28 10.37 -11.74
N ASN A 101 -14.24 9.56 -11.56
CA ASN A 101 -12.95 9.92 -10.95
C ASN A 101 -11.80 9.23 -11.68
N PRO A 102 -11.56 9.56 -12.97
CA PRO A 102 -10.59 8.86 -13.80
C PRO A 102 -9.19 8.86 -13.17
N SER A 103 -8.66 10.03 -12.80
CA SER A 103 -7.30 10.16 -12.25
C SER A 103 -7.08 9.29 -11.01
N THR A 104 -8.00 9.34 -10.04
CA THR A 104 -7.95 8.53 -8.82
C THR A 104 -8.01 7.04 -9.14
N TYR A 105 -8.85 6.63 -10.09
CA TYR A 105 -8.92 5.26 -10.54
C TYR A 105 -7.62 4.80 -11.22
N GLN A 106 -7.06 5.61 -12.12
CA GLN A 106 -5.77 5.30 -12.75
C GLN A 106 -4.63 5.22 -11.75
N THR A 107 -4.61 6.07 -10.71
CA THR A 107 -3.65 5.95 -9.59
C THR A 107 -3.84 4.64 -8.83
N ALA A 108 -5.09 4.27 -8.51
CA ALA A 108 -5.39 2.99 -7.86
C ALA A 108 -4.99 1.78 -8.72
N VAL A 109 -5.19 1.87 -10.05
CA VAL A 109 -4.82 0.83 -11.03
C VAL A 109 -3.29 0.74 -11.21
N ALA A 110 -2.59 1.86 -11.30
CA ALA A 110 -1.12 1.86 -11.27
C ALA A 110 -0.59 1.22 -9.98
N GLY A 111 -1.36 1.36 -8.90
CA GLY A 111 -1.14 0.74 -7.60
C GLY A 111 -1.29 -0.79 -7.54
N GLU A 112 -1.76 -1.47 -8.60
CA GLU A 112 -2.08 -2.91 -8.55
C GLU A 112 -0.98 -3.85 -9.00
N GLY A 113 -0.24 -3.47 -10.04
CA GLY A 113 0.86 -4.29 -10.57
C GLY A 113 2.14 -4.14 -9.77
N ALA A 114 2.27 -3.07 -8.98
CA ALA A 114 3.52 -2.69 -8.33
C ALA A 114 3.35 -2.11 -6.91
N GLY A 115 2.15 -2.27 -6.33
CA GLY A 115 1.78 -1.62 -5.06
C GLY A 115 1.56 -0.11 -5.24
N GLN A 116 1.15 0.60 -4.18
CA GLN A 116 0.86 2.05 -4.18
C GLN A 116 1.99 2.95 -4.73
N PHE A 117 3.18 2.39 -4.96
CA PHE A 117 4.37 3.07 -5.43
C PHE A 117 4.61 2.94 -6.95
N GLY A 118 3.76 2.22 -7.69
CA GLY A 118 3.93 2.02 -9.13
C GLY A 118 5.20 1.20 -9.48
N LYS A 119 5.44 0.94 -10.77
CA LYS A 119 6.60 0.13 -11.21
C LYS A 119 7.91 0.80 -10.78
N PRO A 120 8.89 0.06 -10.23
CA PRO A 120 10.17 0.66 -9.87
C PRO A 120 10.90 1.21 -11.09
N THR A 121 11.47 2.39 -10.93
CA THR A 121 12.48 2.92 -11.84
C THR A 121 13.75 2.10 -11.66
N ASP A 122 14.11 1.31 -12.67
CA ASP A 122 15.31 0.48 -12.60
C ASP A 122 16.58 1.34 -12.69
N MET A 123 17.33 1.37 -11.60
CA MET A 123 18.61 2.08 -11.48
C MET A 123 19.75 1.14 -11.10
N THR A 124 19.58 -0.17 -11.30
CA THR A 124 20.58 -1.19 -10.93
C THR A 124 21.90 -1.10 -11.69
N GLY A 125 21.94 -0.34 -12.79
CA GLY A 125 23.16 0.01 -13.53
C GLY A 125 23.94 1.20 -12.96
N LYS A 126 23.49 1.82 -11.85
CA LYS A 126 24.10 3.04 -11.28
C LYS A 126 24.71 2.78 -9.90
N ASN A 127 25.90 3.33 -9.69
CA ASN A 127 26.58 3.32 -8.37
C ASN A 127 26.10 4.46 -7.47
N ALA A 128 25.50 5.51 -8.04
CA ALA A 128 24.91 6.62 -7.31
C ALA A 128 23.60 7.05 -7.99
N VAL A 129 22.59 7.39 -7.19
CA VAL A 129 21.26 7.81 -7.65
C VAL A 129 20.76 9.00 -6.82
N THR A 130 19.90 9.81 -7.44
CA THR A 130 19.27 10.96 -6.80
C THR A 130 17.76 10.75 -6.73
N VAL A 131 17.16 11.07 -5.59
CA VAL A 131 15.71 11.15 -5.39
C VAL A 131 15.37 12.56 -4.93
N ASN A 132 14.58 13.30 -5.70
CA ASN A 132 14.17 14.65 -5.34
C ASN A 132 12.94 14.60 -4.44
N ILE A 133 12.89 15.45 -3.43
CA ILE A 133 11.66 15.77 -2.69
C ILE A 133 11.12 17.04 -3.31
N ILE A 134 10.02 16.93 -4.06
CA ILE A 134 9.50 18.02 -4.90
C ILE A 134 8.33 18.74 -4.22
N PRO A 135 8.02 20.00 -4.59
CA PRO A 135 6.78 20.63 -4.17
C PRO A 135 5.56 19.84 -4.66
N THR A 136 4.44 19.95 -3.94
CA THR A 136 3.16 19.40 -4.38
C THR A 136 2.81 19.94 -5.77
N PRO A 137 2.56 19.07 -6.78
CA PRO A 137 2.11 19.52 -8.09
C PRO A 137 0.78 20.28 -7.99
N ALA A 138 0.61 21.32 -8.81
CA ALA A 138 -0.61 22.13 -8.81
C ALA A 138 -1.85 21.26 -9.10
N GLY A 139 -2.85 21.32 -8.23
CA GLY A 139 -4.08 20.52 -8.33
C GLY A 139 -3.94 19.05 -7.89
N ALA A 140 -2.79 18.64 -7.35
CA ALA A 140 -2.57 17.31 -6.77
C ALA A 140 -2.34 17.41 -5.24
N ASN A 141 -2.33 16.26 -4.58
CA ASN A 141 -1.86 16.12 -3.21
C ASN A 141 -0.65 15.16 -3.18
N CYS A 142 0.25 15.32 -2.20
CA CYS A 142 1.40 14.43 -2.02
C CYS A 142 0.95 13.10 -1.38
N GLN A 143 0.02 12.38 -2.00
CA GLN A 143 -0.47 11.07 -1.56
C GLN A 143 -0.43 10.08 -2.75
N PRO A 144 0.45 9.05 -2.72
CA PRO A 144 1.33 8.70 -1.61
C PRO A 144 2.62 9.53 -1.52
N ALA A 145 3.05 10.31 -2.53
CA ALA A 145 4.37 10.95 -2.41
C ALA A 145 4.60 12.22 -3.22
N CYS A 146 5.53 13.00 -2.70
CA CYS A 146 6.31 14.01 -3.42
C CYS A 146 7.80 13.64 -3.44
N TYR A 147 8.09 12.35 -3.60
CA TYR A 147 9.41 11.81 -3.95
C TYR A 147 9.45 11.53 -5.45
N ASP A 148 10.50 11.98 -6.14
CA ASP A 148 10.70 11.75 -7.57
C ASP A 148 12.09 11.16 -7.84
N PRO A 149 12.17 9.91 -8.34
CA PRO A 149 11.08 8.95 -8.46
C PRO A 149 10.60 8.39 -7.11
N ILE A 150 9.33 7.98 -7.04
CA ILE A 150 8.69 7.41 -5.83
C ILE A 150 9.09 5.96 -5.53
N ASN A 151 9.44 5.20 -6.56
CA ASN A 151 9.87 3.80 -6.45
C ASN A 151 11.14 3.59 -7.25
N ILE A 152 12.22 3.20 -6.58
CA ILE A 152 13.50 2.90 -7.21
C ILE A 152 13.93 1.47 -6.94
N LYS A 153 14.65 0.90 -7.91
CA LYS A 153 15.33 -0.38 -7.76
C LYS A 153 16.83 -0.20 -7.93
N VAL A 154 17.61 -0.58 -6.93
CA VAL A 154 19.07 -0.39 -6.89
C VAL A 154 19.77 -1.64 -6.37
N LYS A 155 21.10 -1.69 -6.51
CA LYS A 155 21.94 -2.76 -5.93
C LYS A 155 22.38 -2.44 -4.51
N VAL A 156 22.75 -3.46 -3.74
CA VAL A 156 23.56 -3.26 -2.54
C VAL A 156 24.84 -2.50 -2.93
N GLY A 157 25.22 -1.51 -2.12
CA GLY A 157 26.38 -0.65 -2.35
C GLY A 157 26.09 0.61 -3.15
N THR A 158 24.93 0.76 -3.79
CA THR A 158 24.52 2.02 -4.44
C THR A 158 24.38 3.13 -3.40
N THR A 159 24.88 4.33 -3.72
CA THR A 159 24.68 5.54 -2.91
C THR A 159 23.40 6.25 -3.36
N ILE A 160 22.44 6.42 -2.46
CA ILE A 160 21.22 7.19 -2.69
C ILE A 160 21.40 8.57 -2.05
N THR A 161 21.16 9.64 -2.82
CA THR A 161 21.11 11.01 -2.31
C THR A 161 19.70 11.57 -2.47
N TRP A 162 19.05 11.88 -1.36
CA TRP A 162 17.82 12.66 -1.37
C TRP A 162 18.14 14.14 -1.38
N VAL A 163 17.45 14.91 -2.23
CA VAL A 163 17.62 16.36 -2.33
C VAL A 163 16.27 17.02 -2.09
N ASN A 164 16.20 17.91 -1.11
CA ASN A 164 14.98 18.67 -0.89
C ASN A 164 14.86 19.81 -1.91
N LYS A 165 13.97 19.66 -2.90
CA LYS A 165 13.61 20.71 -3.88
C LYS A 165 12.34 21.46 -3.50
N ASP A 166 11.72 21.10 -2.38
CA ASP A 166 10.59 21.81 -1.79
C ASP A 166 11.07 22.98 -0.91
N THR A 167 10.17 23.93 -0.65
CA THR A 167 10.37 25.05 0.27
C THR A 167 10.20 24.62 1.74
N GLN A 168 9.43 23.57 1.97
CA GLN A 168 9.21 22.99 3.30
C GLN A 168 10.39 22.09 3.72
N ALA A 169 10.62 21.97 5.03
CA ALA A 169 11.63 21.06 5.55
C ALA A 169 11.13 19.60 5.48
N HIS A 170 12.03 18.67 5.13
CA HIS A 170 11.68 17.26 4.99
C HIS A 170 12.70 16.34 5.66
N THR A 171 12.28 15.10 5.90
CA THR A 171 13.12 13.99 6.37
C THR A 171 12.97 12.79 5.46
N VAL A 172 13.88 11.84 5.58
CA VAL A 172 13.80 10.50 4.96
C VAL A 172 14.15 9.46 5.99
N THR A 173 13.18 8.61 6.32
CA THR A 173 13.29 7.66 7.41
C THR A 173 12.74 6.30 6.99
N ALA A 174 13.56 5.26 7.12
CA ALA A 174 13.18 3.89 6.79
C ALA A 174 12.20 3.32 7.83
N ILE A 175 11.23 2.55 7.36
CA ILE A 175 10.24 1.85 8.18
C ILE A 175 10.64 0.38 8.30
N GLN A 176 10.51 -0.18 9.50
CA GLN A 176 10.57 -1.60 9.76
C GLN A 176 9.26 -2.25 9.28
N GLY A 177 9.33 -3.17 8.32
CA GLY A 177 8.14 -3.73 7.70
C GLY A 177 7.48 -2.78 6.70
N THR A 178 6.19 -2.98 6.46
CA THR A 178 5.40 -2.22 5.47
C THR A 178 4.13 -1.60 6.05
N ASP A 179 3.95 -1.64 7.38
CA ASP A 179 2.79 -1.05 8.05
C ASP A 179 2.90 0.47 8.08
N LEU A 180 2.03 1.14 7.32
CA LEU A 180 1.98 2.59 7.25
C LEU A 180 1.13 3.22 8.36
N ASN A 181 0.32 2.45 9.08
CA ASN A 181 -0.52 2.95 10.17
C ASN A 181 0.23 2.93 11.50
N ASN A 182 1.11 1.95 11.70
CA ASN A 182 2.00 1.85 12.86
C ASN A 182 3.48 1.83 12.44
N LYS A 183 3.96 2.98 11.95
CA LYS A 183 5.32 3.12 11.42
C LYS A 183 6.35 2.99 12.54
N LYS A 184 7.13 1.90 12.52
CA LYS A 184 8.30 1.72 13.38
C LYS A 184 9.56 2.10 12.60
N ILE A 185 10.40 2.98 13.15
CA ILE A 185 11.65 3.39 12.49
C ILE A 185 12.63 2.20 12.44
N ALA A 186 13.17 1.92 11.25
CA ALA A 186 14.26 0.95 11.05
C ALA A 186 15.61 1.62 11.35
N THR A 187 15.95 1.73 12.63
CA THR A 187 17.15 2.44 13.13
C THR A 187 18.47 1.89 12.60
N ASN A 188 18.47 0.64 12.11
CA ASN A 188 19.61 -0.03 11.49
C ASN A 188 19.75 0.21 9.98
N VAL A 189 18.85 0.98 9.36
CA VAL A 189 18.84 1.23 7.90
C VAL A 189 19.19 2.67 7.59
N PHE A 190 18.24 3.61 7.66
CA PHE A 190 18.52 5.04 7.57
C PHE A 190 17.43 5.88 8.22
N ASP A 191 17.86 6.99 8.83
CA ASP A 191 17.01 8.05 9.35
C ASP A 191 17.77 9.37 9.24
N SER A 192 17.23 10.34 8.50
CA SER A 192 17.82 11.68 8.41
C SER A 192 17.61 12.50 9.69
N GLY A 193 16.69 12.09 10.56
CA GLY A 193 16.44 12.65 11.88
C GLY A 193 15.63 13.94 11.90
N LEU A 194 14.87 14.15 12.98
CA LEU A 194 14.07 15.35 13.24
C LEU A 194 14.88 16.55 13.75
N GLY A 195 16.07 16.32 14.31
CA GLY A 195 16.91 17.39 14.86
C GLY A 195 17.58 18.26 13.81
N THR A 196 17.83 17.70 12.62
CA THR A 196 18.48 18.38 11.49
C THR A 196 17.75 18.05 10.18
N PRO A 197 16.49 18.49 10.02
CA PRO A 197 15.73 18.17 8.82
C PRO A 197 16.36 18.83 7.59
N MET A 198 16.17 18.21 6.43
CA MET A 198 16.64 18.77 5.17
C MET A 198 15.81 20.02 4.83
N LYS A 199 16.45 21.19 4.92
CA LYS A 199 15.90 22.46 4.38
C LYS A 199 15.98 22.46 2.84
N THR A 200 15.41 23.46 2.19
CA THR A 200 15.51 23.62 0.73
C THR A 200 16.96 23.52 0.23
N ASN A 201 17.15 22.70 -0.81
CA ASN A 201 18.41 22.27 -1.41
C ASN A 201 19.38 21.50 -0.50
N ALA A 202 19.04 21.24 0.76
CA ALA A 202 19.81 20.33 1.59
C ALA A 202 19.67 18.89 1.10
N THR A 203 20.64 18.06 1.47
CA THR A 203 20.70 16.66 1.03
C THR A 203 20.91 15.71 2.20
N TYR A 204 20.47 14.47 2.03
CA TYR A 204 20.81 13.35 2.88
C TYR A 204 21.29 12.21 2.00
N THR A 205 22.34 11.52 2.41
CA THR A 205 22.95 10.43 1.62
C THR A 205 23.01 9.15 2.43
N TYR A 206 22.69 8.04 1.77
CA TYR A 206 22.75 6.70 2.34
C TYR A 206 23.41 5.74 1.35
N LYS A 207 24.33 4.90 1.83
CA LYS A 207 24.87 3.80 1.05
C LYS A 207 24.09 2.53 1.36
N VAL A 208 23.45 1.93 0.35
CA VAL A 208 22.61 0.74 0.51
C VAL A 208 23.44 -0.40 1.08
N THR A 209 23.00 -0.96 2.21
CA THR A 209 23.69 -2.04 2.91
C THR A 209 22.96 -3.37 2.76
N MET A 210 23.67 -4.46 3.10
CA MET A 210 23.06 -5.78 3.23
C MET A 210 22.00 -5.83 4.36
N ALA A 211 22.10 -4.97 5.38
CA ALA A 211 21.09 -4.87 6.42
C ALA A 211 19.76 -4.31 5.87
N ALA A 212 19.82 -3.33 4.96
CA ALA A 212 18.63 -2.85 4.27
C ALA A 212 18.04 -3.91 3.33
N TYR A 213 18.88 -4.62 2.58
CA TYR A 213 18.44 -5.74 1.73
C TYR A 213 17.73 -6.84 2.52
N ASN A 214 18.21 -7.16 3.71
CA ASN A 214 17.65 -8.20 4.57
C ASN A 214 16.54 -7.70 5.51
N LEU A 215 16.15 -6.41 5.44
CA LEU A 215 15.18 -5.83 6.35
C LEU A 215 13.81 -6.52 6.24
N ASN A 216 13.36 -6.73 5.00
CA ASN A 216 12.09 -7.36 4.67
C ASN A 216 12.33 -8.54 3.73
N LYS A 217 11.47 -9.56 3.81
CA LYS A 217 11.59 -10.81 3.03
C LYS A 217 11.52 -10.59 1.52
N ASP A 218 10.88 -9.50 1.08
CA ASP A 218 10.75 -9.11 -0.32
C ASP A 218 11.87 -8.17 -0.79
N HIS A 219 12.88 -7.93 0.05
CA HIS A 219 14.01 -7.04 -0.21
C HIS A 219 13.60 -5.60 -0.54
N THR A 220 12.47 -5.17 0.01
CA THR A 220 12.01 -3.78 -0.10
C THR A 220 12.20 -3.03 1.21
N VAL A 221 12.35 -1.70 1.13
CA VAL A 221 12.34 -0.78 2.26
C VAL A 221 11.34 0.32 1.94
N VAL A 222 10.28 0.41 2.75
CA VAL A 222 9.38 1.56 2.71
C VAL A 222 10.00 2.66 3.56
N TYR A 223 9.97 3.90 3.08
CA TYR A 223 10.45 5.06 3.84
C TYR A 223 9.51 6.24 3.70
N TYR A 224 9.61 7.19 4.62
CA TYR A 224 8.67 8.30 4.73
C TYR A 224 9.34 9.58 5.25
N CYS A 225 8.59 10.68 5.17
CA CYS A 225 8.92 11.93 5.85
C CYS A 225 8.23 11.98 7.21
N GLN A 226 8.99 12.12 8.29
CA GLN A 226 8.45 12.21 9.65
C GLN A 226 7.59 13.46 9.90
N TYR A 227 7.85 14.58 9.19
CA TYR A 227 6.99 15.77 9.25
C TYR A 227 5.71 15.64 8.43
N HIS A 228 5.72 14.80 7.41
CA HIS A 228 4.61 14.60 6.49
C HIS A 228 4.33 13.10 6.36
N PRO A 229 3.68 12.46 7.36
CA PRO A 229 3.62 11.00 7.47
C PRO A 229 2.92 10.27 6.33
N GLY A 230 2.17 11.00 5.50
CA GLY A 230 1.56 10.48 4.29
C GLY A 230 2.48 10.53 3.06
N MET A 231 3.66 11.16 3.13
CA MET A 231 4.69 11.11 2.08
C MET A 231 5.51 9.84 2.26
N VAL A 232 5.25 8.84 1.42
CA VAL A 232 5.85 7.51 1.49
C VAL A 232 6.45 7.09 0.16
N ALA A 233 7.55 6.36 0.17
CA ALA A 233 8.20 5.85 -1.04
C ALA A 233 8.75 4.44 -0.81
N LEU A 234 9.14 3.78 -1.91
CA LEU A 234 9.64 2.41 -1.90
C LEU A 234 11.04 2.32 -2.50
N LEU A 235 11.90 1.60 -1.79
CA LEU A 235 13.21 1.19 -2.25
C LEU A 235 13.21 -0.32 -2.45
N THR A 236 13.38 -0.79 -3.69
CA THR A 236 13.63 -2.21 -3.98
C THR A 236 15.14 -2.44 -4.08
N ILE A 237 15.65 -3.44 -3.37
CA ILE A 237 17.09 -3.73 -3.33
C ILE A 237 17.33 -5.09 -3.96
N VAL A 238 18.32 -5.16 -4.84
CA VAL A 238 18.86 -6.43 -5.36
C VAL A 238 20.32 -6.58 -4.90
N PRO A 239 20.84 -7.82 -4.85
CA PRO A 239 22.24 -8.05 -4.52
C PRO A 239 23.21 -7.34 -5.48
#